data_AF-A0AAE6TK74-F1
#
_entry.id   AF-A0AAE6TK74-F1
#
_cell.length_a   1.000
_cell.length_b   1.000
_cell.length_c   1.000
_cell.angle_alpha   90.00
_cell.angle_beta   90.00
_cell.angle_gamma   90.00
#
_symmetry.space_group_name_H-M   'P 1'
#
loop_
_entity.id
_entity.type
_entity.pdbx_description
1 polymer ?
#
loop_
_entity_poly.entity_id
_entity_poly.type
_entity_poly.pdbx_seq_one_letter_code
_entity_poly.pdbx_strand_id
1 'polypeptide(L)'
;MAGADRTAVGQENADAVLEEVRHVLEEQCEISAEQAGAVTASAPFADLGLDSITLAYVFTYFERKHDLTFENGDIDPTRYATVGELVEAIARRVHDPAGH
;
A
#
# COMPACT_ATOMS: atom_id res chain seq x y z
N MET A 1 23.02 -22.06 -6.69
CA MET A 1 22.39 -21.55 -5.46
C MET A 1 21.97 -20.12 -5.71
N ALA A 2 20.70 -19.88 -6.06
CA ALA A 2 20.16 -18.54 -6.26
C ALA A 2 18.66 -18.62 -5.97
N GLY A 3 18.25 -18.25 -4.76
CA GLY A 3 16.86 -18.41 -4.34
C GLY A 3 16.51 -17.88 -2.95
N ALA A 4 17.43 -17.17 -2.27
CA ALA A 4 17.15 -16.55 -0.97
C ALA A 4 16.99 -15.02 -1.06
N ASP A 5 17.30 -14.41 -2.21
CA ASP A 5 17.43 -12.95 -2.34
C ASP A 5 16.10 -12.27 -2.74
N ARG A 6 15.27 -12.95 -3.54
CA ARG A 6 14.03 -12.35 -4.08
C ARG A 6 12.95 -12.12 -3.02
N THR A 7 12.96 -12.89 -1.92
CA THR A 7 12.00 -12.75 -0.81
C THR A 7 12.37 -11.61 0.13
N ALA A 8 13.66 -11.32 0.30
CA ALA A 8 14.13 -10.21 1.15
C ALA A 8 13.81 -8.86 0.50
N VAL A 9 14.15 -8.69 -0.79
CA VAL A 9 13.87 -7.45 -1.54
C VAL A 9 12.37 -7.16 -1.61
N GLY A 10 11.53 -8.18 -1.81
CA GLY A 10 10.07 -8.02 -1.81
C GLY A 10 9.51 -7.62 -0.45
N GLN A 11 10.10 -8.10 0.64
CA GLN A 11 9.66 -7.81 2.01
C GLN A 11 10.16 -6.46 2.51
N GLU A 12 11.38 -6.05 2.17
CA GLU A 12 11.91 -4.71 2.45
C GLU A 12 11.11 -3.62 1.71
N ASN A 13 10.73 -3.88 0.46
CA ASN A 13 9.83 -2.99 -0.28
C ASN A 13 8.44 -2.92 0.34
N ALA A 14 7.88 -4.05 0.78
CA ALA A 14 6.56 -4.07 1.42
C ALA A 14 6.57 -3.29 2.75
N ASP A 15 7.62 -3.42 3.56
CA ASP A 15 7.73 -2.68 4.82
C ASP A 15 7.85 -1.17 4.57
N ALA A 16 8.70 -0.75 3.61
CA ALA A 16 8.81 0.65 3.22
C ALA A 16 7.50 1.23 2.68
N VAL A 17 6.78 0.48 1.83
CA VAL A 17 5.47 0.88 1.30
C VAL A 17 4.43 0.95 2.43
N LEU A 18 4.46 0.04 3.41
CA LEU A 18 3.58 0.11 4.57
C LEU A 18 3.83 1.37 5.39
N GLU A 19 5.09 1.73 5.65
CA GLU A 19 5.44 2.97 6.34
C GLU A 19 4.93 4.21 5.58
N GLU A 20 5.06 4.21 4.26
CA GLU A 20 4.53 5.28 3.42
C GLU A 20 3.00 5.35 3.43
N VAL A 21 2.31 4.21 3.37
CA VAL A 21 0.85 4.17 3.49
C VAL A 21 0.43 4.78 4.82
N ARG A 22 1.11 4.45 5.94
CA ARG A 22 0.82 5.06 7.25
C ARG A 22 1.00 6.58 7.22
N HIS A 23 2.07 7.06 6.59
CA HIS A 23 2.32 8.49 6.45
C HIS A 23 1.23 9.20 5.62
N VAL A 24 0.80 8.61 4.51
CA VAL A 24 -0.30 9.16 3.69
C VAL A 24 -1.62 9.15 4.47
N LEU A 25 -1.90 8.10 5.22
CA LEU A 25 -3.10 8.04 6.06
C LEU A 25 -3.11 9.14 7.13
N GLU A 26 -1.96 9.41 7.75
CA GLU A 26 -1.79 10.50 8.72
C GLU A 26 -1.96 11.88 8.07
N GLU A 27 -1.24 12.15 6.98
CA GLU A 27 -1.22 13.48 6.36
C GLU A 27 -2.46 13.80 5.54
N GLN A 28 -3.05 12.81 4.86
CA GLN A 28 -4.09 13.05 3.85
C GLN A 28 -5.48 12.58 4.28
N CYS A 29 -5.59 11.70 5.30
CA CYS A 29 -6.87 11.09 5.69
C CYS A 29 -7.29 11.42 7.13
N GLU A 30 -6.68 12.42 7.75
CA GLU A 30 -6.99 12.86 9.12
C GLU A 30 -6.93 11.72 10.17
N ILE A 31 -6.17 10.66 9.86
CA ILE A 31 -5.96 9.54 10.78
C ILE A 31 -4.92 9.96 11.81
N SER A 32 -5.18 9.70 13.09
CA SER A 32 -4.23 10.05 14.14
C SER A 32 -2.96 9.19 14.02
N ALA A 33 -1.79 9.73 14.38
CA ALA A 33 -0.52 9.00 14.34
C ALA A 33 -0.57 7.66 15.13
N GLU A 34 -1.35 7.60 16.22
CA GLU A 34 -1.61 6.34 16.96
C GLU A 34 -2.35 5.30 16.12
N GLN A 35 -3.37 5.71 15.35
CA GLN A 35 -4.12 4.84 14.48
C GLN A 35 -3.29 4.42 13.26
N ALA A 36 -2.55 5.36 12.66
CA ALA A 36 -1.61 5.07 11.58
C ALA A 36 -0.51 4.09 12.03
N GLY A 37 0.07 4.29 13.23
CA GLY A 37 1.06 3.40 13.81
C GLY A 37 0.54 2.01 14.16
N ALA A 38 -0.77 1.89 14.46
CA ALA A 38 -1.44 0.61 14.71
C ALA A 38 -1.74 -0.19 13.43
N VAL A 39 -1.66 0.43 12.25
CA VAL A 39 -1.89 -0.25 10.97
C VAL A 39 -0.78 -1.26 10.73
N THR A 40 -1.12 -2.55 10.64
CA THR A 40 -0.16 -3.62 10.31
C THR A 40 -0.58 -4.32 9.02
N ALA A 41 0.33 -5.03 8.36
CA ALA A 41 0.00 -5.81 7.16
C ALA A 41 -1.09 -6.88 7.39
N SER A 42 -1.24 -7.37 8.63
CA SER A 42 -2.30 -8.31 8.99
C SER A 42 -3.61 -7.64 9.41
N ALA A 43 -3.65 -6.30 9.51
CA ALA A 43 -4.86 -5.58 9.88
C ALA A 43 -5.93 -5.73 8.78
N PRO A 44 -7.19 -6.03 9.15
CA PRO A 44 -8.27 -6.08 8.20
C PRO A 44 -8.51 -4.68 7.64
N PHE A 45 -8.68 -4.58 6.33
CA PHE A 45 -8.92 -3.29 5.68
C PHE A 45 -10.20 -2.62 6.22
N ALA A 46 -11.22 -3.43 6.50
CA ALA A 46 -12.50 -3.00 7.08
C ALA A 46 -12.38 -2.44 8.52
N ASP A 47 -11.38 -2.86 9.29
CA ASP A 47 -11.20 -2.42 10.70
C ASP A 47 -10.63 -0.99 10.77
N LEU A 48 -9.93 -0.58 9.72
CA LEU A 48 -9.30 0.73 9.60
C LEU A 48 -10.27 1.83 9.15
N GLY A 49 -11.49 1.47 8.77
CA GLY A 49 -12.48 2.42 8.27
C GLY A 49 -12.04 3.15 7.00
N LEU A 50 -11.21 2.52 6.17
CA LEU A 50 -10.71 3.12 4.94
C LEU A 50 -11.73 2.97 3.81
N ASP A 51 -12.15 4.10 3.25
CA ASP A 51 -13.07 4.15 2.12
C ASP A 51 -12.34 4.22 0.77
N SER A 52 -13.08 4.06 -0.32
CA SER A 52 -12.55 4.19 -1.69
C SER A 52 -11.89 5.56 -1.96
N ILE A 53 -12.34 6.61 -1.27
CA ILE A 53 -11.73 7.95 -1.33
C ILE A 53 -10.33 7.93 -0.72
N THR A 54 -10.18 7.32 0.46
CA THR A 54 -8.89 7.17 1.13
C THR A 54 -7.92 6.36 0.27
N LEU A 55 -8.38 5.24 -0.30
CA LEU A 55 -7.60 4.45 -1.24
C LEU A 55 -7.16 5.28 -2.45
N ALA A 56 -8.08 6.06 -3.04
CA ALA A 56 -7.74 6.92 -4.15
C ALA A 56 -6.62 7.92 -3.81
N TYR A 57 -6.59 8.47 -2.60
CA TYR A 57 -5.48 9.31 -2.14
C TYR A 57 -4.16 8.55 -2.02
N VAL A 58 -4.20 7.35 -1.41
CA VAL A 58 -3.02 6.47 -1.30
C VAL A 58 -2.46 6.14 -2.68
N PHE A 59 -3.30 5.65 -3.60
CA PHE A 59 -2.87 5.31 -4.96
C PHE A 59 -2.35 6.53 -5.71
N THR A 60 -3.07 7.67 -5.68
CA THR A 60 -2.63 8.91 -6.34
C THR A 60 -1.27 9.38 -5.81
N TYR A 61 -0.98 9.20 -4.52
CA TYR A 61 0.31 9.51 -3.94
C TYR A 61 1.42 8.64 -4.57
N PHE A 62 1.23 7.32 -4.63
CA PHE A 62 2.22 6.42 -5.23
C PHE A 62 2.34 6.60 -6.75
N GLU A 63 1.26 6.90 -7.46
CA GLU A 63 1.29 7.26 -8.89
C GLU A 63 2.20 8.45 -9.14
N ARG A 64 2.00 9.53 -8.39
CA ARG A 64 2.79 10.75 -8.55
C ARG A 64 4.24 10.58 -8.10
N LYS A 65 4.47 9.80 -7.05
CA LYS A 65 5.81 9.61 -6.48
C LYS A 65 6.68 8.70 -7.35
N HIS A 66 6.10 7.64 -7.90
CA HIS A 66 6.82 6.60 -8.63
C HIS A 66 6.56 6.60 -10.14
N ASP A 67 5.81 7.58 -10.65
CA ASP A 67 5.37 7.66 -12.06
C ASP A 67 4.64 6.38 -12.49
N LEU A 68 3.74 5.90 -11.63
CA LEU A 68 2.94 4.68 -11.86
C LEU A 68 1.56 5.02 -12.40
N THR A 69 0.88 4.00 -12.91
CA THR A 69 -0.55 4.07 -13.25
C THR A 69 -1.27 2.91 -12.57
N PHE A 70 -2.28 3.22 -11.75
CA PHE A 70 -3.18 2.22 -11.18
C PHE A 70 -4.54 2.28 -11.89
N GLU A 71 -5.22 1.15 -11.94
CA GLU A 71 -6.54 1.07 -12.56
C GLU A 71 -7.63 1.48 -11.55
N ASN A 72 -8.79 1.91 -12.05
CA ASN A 72 -9.93 2.19 -11.18
C ASN A 72 -10.40 0.95 -10.37
N GLY A 73 -10.02 -0.26 -10.78
CA GLY A 73 -10.26 -1.47 -10.00
C GLY A 73 -9.27 -1.65 -8.84
N ASP A 74 -8.14 -0.96 -8.82
CA ASP A 74 -7.18 -1.01 -7.72
C ASP A 74 -7.63 -0.13 -6.55
N ILE A 75 -8.42 0.93 -6.78
CA ILE A 75 -8.96 1.81 -5.71
C ILE A 75 -10.19 1.22 -5.00
N ASP A 76 -10.60 -0.01 -5.33
CA ASP A 76 -11.75 -0.67 -4.71
C ASP A 76 -11.36 -1.36 -3.39
N PRO A 77 -11.92 -0.93 -2.24
CA PRO A 77 -11.58 -1.51 -0.93
C PRO A 77 -12.00 -2.97 -0.78
N THR A 78 -13.01 -3.43 -1.53
CA THR A 78 -13.49 -4.82 -1.42
C THR A 78 -12.51 -5.82 -2.05
N ARG A 79 -11.53 -5.32 -2.81
CA ARG A 79 -10.46 -6.13 -3.41
C ARG A 79 -9.39 -6.56 -2.42
N TYR A 80 -9.25 -5.87 -1.29
CA TYR A 80 -8.23 -6.14 -0.29
C TYR A 80 -8.86 -6.60 1.01
N ALA A 81 -8.54 -7.82 1.46
CA ALA A 81 -8.99 -8.29 2.76
C ALA A 81 -8.17 -7.65 3.90
N THR A 82 -6.88 -7.46 3.67
CA THR A 82 -5.94 -6.88 4.64
C THR A 82 -5.09 -5.79 4.02
N VAL A 83 -4.47 -4.96 4.87
CA VAL A 83 -3.51 -3.95 4.42
C VAL A 83 -2.30 -4.56 3.73
N GLY A 84 -1.90 -5.77 4.13
CA GLY A 84 -0.80 -6.50 3.49
C GLY A 84 -1.05 -6.72 2.00
N GLU A 85 -2.29 -7.05 1.61
CA GLU A 85 -2.62 -7.22 0.18
C GLU A 85 -2.52 -5.91 -0.60
N LEU A 86 -2.94 -4.78 -0.01
CA LEU A 86 -2.77 -3.45 -0.61
C LEU A 86 -1.29 -3.10 -0.76
N VAL A 87 -0.52 -3.26 0.31
CA VAL A 87 0.91 -2.98 0.35
C VAL A 87 1.66 -3.83 -0.66
N GLU A 88 1.35 -5.12 -0.76
CA GLU A 88 1.92 -6.01 -1.78
C GLU A 88 1.57 -5.56 -3.20
N ALA A 89 0.33 -5.13 -3.45
CA ALA A 89 -0.10 -4.66 -4.75
C ALA A 89 0.66 -3.39 -5.19
N ILE A 90 0.90 -2.47 -4.26
CA ILE A 90 1.70 -1.26 -4.50
C ILE A 90 3.19 -1.62 -4.65
N ALA A 91 3.74 -2.42 -3.73
CA ALA A 91 5.15 -2.81 -3.74
C ALA A 91 5.55 -3.54 -5.04
N ARG A 92 4.67 -4.39 -5.58
CA ARG A 92 4.88 -5.04 -6.88
C ARG A 92 5.01 -4.04 -8.01
N ARG A 93 4.15 -3.01 -8.04
CA ARG A 93 4.17 -1.96 -9.08
C ARG A 93 5.34 -0.99 -8.93
N VAL A 94 5.70 -0.64 -7.69
CA VAL A 94 6.89 0.18 -7.40
C VAL A 94 8.17 -0.53 -7.86
N HIS A 95 8.26 -1.85 -7.70
CA HIS A 95 9.42 -2.63 -8.10
C HIS A 95 9.43 -2.98 -9.60
N ASP A 96 8.28 -3.18 -10.22
CA ASP A 96 8.13 -3.52 -11.64
C ASP A 96 7.20 -2.52 -12.36
N PRO A 97 7.64 -1.27 -12.59
CA PRO A 97 6.84 -0.26 -13.27
C PRO A 97 6.60 -0.58 -14.76
N ALA A 98 7.29 -1.59 -15.30
CA ALA A 98 7.29 -1.96 -16.72
C ALA A 98 6.41 -3.17 -17.07
N GLY A 99 5.69 -3.75 -16.10
CA GLY A 99 4.83 -4.92 -16.30
C GLY A 99 3.52 -4.62 -17.03
N HIS A 100 3.60 -4.26 -18.31
CA HIS A 100 2.50 -4.31 -19.28
C HIS A 100 2.81 -5.30 -20.40
#